data_AF-A0A1I6SM29-F1
#
_entry.id   AF-A0A1I6SM29-F1
#
_cell.length_a   1.000
_cell.length_b   1.000
_cell.length_c   1.000
_cell.angle_alpha   90.00
_cell.angle_beta   90.00
_cell.angle_gamma   90.00
#
_symmetry.space_group_name_H-M   'P 1'
#
loop_
_entity.id
_entity.type
_entity.pdbx_description
1 polymer ?
#
loop_
_entity_poly.entity_id
_entity_poly.type
_entity_poly.pdbx_seq_one_letter_code
_entity_poly.pdbx_strand_id
1 'polypeptide(L)'
;MSRATRSEHERTPDGTGGADEIAATHDEEKPARRLSRGPELLVYLVALAVALLVLRQVFFPLTKGNQFYLVVFLGCTLPLVFLSYRPGARRGTGERDDPAWYDWVLSAVALLVAFYPVLPFASGGFDAFLDRQGGLSTVDVVAGSLLLLLVLEATRRTTG
;
A
#
# COMPACT_ATOMS: atom_id res chain seq x y z
N MET A 1 -68.47 -5.03 -8.03
CA MET A 1 -67.55 -6.04 -8.61
C MET A 1 -66.44 -5.27 -9.30
N SER A 2 -65.30 -5.02 -8.65
CA SER A 2 -64.16 -5.92 -8.44
C SER A 2 -63.11 -5.80 -9.55
N ARG A 3 -62.01 -5.09 -9.23
CA ARG A 3 -60.59 -5.32 -9.58
C ARG A 3 -59.81 -4.05 -9.16
N ALA A 4 -59.36 -3.95 -7.91
CA ALA A 4 -58.16 -4.59 -7.37
C ALA A 4 -56.88 -4.22 -8.17
N THR A 5 -56.22 -3.16 -7.69
CA THR A 5 -54.79 -3.09 -7.38
C THR A 5 -53.81 -3.69 -8.40
N ARG A 6 -53.22 -2.81 -9.22
CA ARG A 6 -51.85 -3.02 -9.71
C ARG A 6 -50.94 -2.09 -8.90
N SER A 7 -50.44 -2.62 -7.78
CA SER A 7 -49.29 -2.03 -7.09
C SER A 7 -48.14 -2.02 -8.08
N GLU A 8 -47.73 -0.83 -8.51
CA GLU A 8 -46.36 -0.59 -8.93
C GLU A 8 -45.51 -0.86 -7.68
N HIS A 9 -44.95 -2.06 -7.64
CA HIS A 9 -43.85 -2.37 -6.75
C HIS A 9 -42.65 -1.59 -7.28
N GLU A 10 -42.58 -0.33 -6.84
CA GLU A 10 -41.40 0.51 -6.88
C GLU A 10 -40.27 -0.31 -6.27
N ARG A 11 -39.44 -0.85 -7.15
CA ARG A 11 -38.30 -1.67 -6.77
C ARG A 11 -37.28 -0.68 -6.22
N THR A 12 -37.38 -0.38 -4.93
CA THR A 12 -36.39 0.39 -4.19
C THR A 12 -35.03 -0.24 -4.47
N PRO A 13 -34.08 0.46 -5.11
CA PRO A 13 -32.74 -0.07 -5.24
C PRO A 13 -32.18 -0.20 -3.83
N ASP A 14 -31.81 -1.43 -3.47
CA ASP A 14 -31.21 -1.78 -2.19
C ASP A 14 -30.01 -0.84 -1.93
N GLY A 15 -30.20 0.08 -0.98
CA GLY A 15 -29.47 1.35 -0.86
C GLY A 15 -28.03 1.25 -0.36
N THR A 16 -27.41 0.08 -0.42
CA THR A 16 -26.02 -0.13 0.01
C THR A 16 -25.07 -0.34 -1.17
N GLY A 17 -25.52 -0.96 -2.27
CA GLY A 17 -24.68 -1.15 -3.47
C GLY A 17 -24.51 0.12 -4.29
N GLY A 18 -25.56 0.95 -4.37
CA GLY A 18 -25.55 2.17 -5.17
C GLY A 18 -24.73 3.30 -4.55
N ALA A 19 -24.74 3.47 -3.23
CA ALA A 19 -23.98 4.54 -2.57
C ALA A 19 -22.46 4.36 -2.74
N ASP A 20 -21.97 3.12 -2.61
CA ASP A 20 -20.56 2.78 -2.81
C ASP A 20 -20.14 2.93 -4.28
N GLU A 21 -21.03 2.63 -5.22
CA GLU A 21 -20.78 2.78 -6.67
C GLU A 21 -20.79 4.26 -7.10
N ILE A 22 -21.69 5.07 -6.52
CA ILE A 22 -21.75 6.53 -6.76
C ILE A 22 -20.53 7.22 -6.13
N ALA A 23 -20.13 6.84 -4.90
CA ALA A 23 -18.91 7.32 -4.26
C ALA A 23 -17.66 6.96 -5.08
N ALA A 24 -17.57 5.72 -5.58
CA ALA A 24 -16.45 5.27 -6.41
C ALA A 24 -16.41 5.91 -7.82
N THR A 25 -17.53 6.42 -8.32
CA THR A 25 -17.60 7.11 -9.62
C THR A 25 -17.19 8.58 -9.51
N HIS A 26 -17.25 9.17 -8.31
CA HIS A 26 -16.89 10.56 -8.03
C HIS A 26 -15.52 10.73 -7.35
N ASP A 27 -14.82 9.61 -7.10
CA ASP A 27 -13.45 9.62 -6.58
C ASP A 27 -12.47 9.82 -7.76
N GLU A 28 -11.82 10.99 -7.80
CA GLU A 28 -10.81 11.30 -8.82
C GLU A 28 -9.51 10.50 -8.60
N GLU A 29 -9.33 9.86 -7.44
CA GLU A 29 -8.22 8.95 -7.19
C GLU A 29 -8.47 7.55 -7.77
N LYS A 30 -7.42 6.89 -8.26
CA LYS A 30 -7.55 5.54 -8.82
C LYS A 30 -8.12 4.60 -7.75
N PRO A 31 -9.25 3.92 -8.01
CA PRO A 31 -9.91 3.10 -7.01
C PRO A 31 -8.98 1.97 -6.56
N ALA A 32 -8.74 1.88 -5.25
CA ALA A 32 -7.99 0.81 -4.63
C ALA A 32 -8.62 -0.56 -4.91
N ARG A 33 -7.81 -1.62 -4.85
CA ARG A 33 -8.30 -2.98 -5.08
C ARG A 33 -9.34 -3.41 -4.04
N ARG A 34 -10.40 -4.07 -4.50
CA ARG A 34 -11.30 -4.85 -3.63
C ARG A 34 -10.69 -6.23 -3.42
N LEU A 35 -9.86 -6.35 -2.39
CA LEU A 35 -9.14 -7.58 -2.06
C LEU A 35 -10.09 -8.66 -1.50
N SER A 36 -9.73 -9.93 -1.64
CA SER A 36 -10.37 -10.99 -0.86
C SER A 36 -9.95 -10.91 0.61
N ARG A 37 -10.73 -11.55 1.50
CA ARG A 37 -10.55 -11.48 2.96
C ARG A 37 -9.13 -11.78 3.46
N GLY A 38 -8.35 -12.60 2.76
CA GLY A 38 -6.98 -12.97 3.17
C GLY A 38 -5.98 -11.81 2.99
N PRO A 39 -5.70 -11.39 1.74
CA PRO A 39 -4.86 -10.22 1.47
C PRO A 39 -5.39 -8.94 2.13
N GLU A 40 -6.72 -8.78 2.19
CA GLU A 40 -7.36 -7.66 2.90
C GLU A 40 -6.97 -7.62 4.38
N LEU A 41 -7.08 -8.75 5.09
CA LEU A 41 -6.69 -8.84 6.50
C LEU A 41 -5.19 -8.56 6.70
N LEU A 42 -4.33 -9.06 5.80
CA LEU A 42 -2.90 -8.77 5.85
C LEU A 42 -2.63 -7.27 5.72
N VAL A 43 -3.19 -6.63 4.68
CA VAL A 43 -3.03 -5.20 4.45
C VAL A 43 -3.56 -4.40 5.63
N TYR A 44 -4.74 -4.77 6.15
CA TYR A 44 -5.34 -4.15 7.33
C TYR A 44 -4.43 -4.23 8.56
N LEU A 45 -3.90 -5.41 8.88
CA LEU A 45 -3.05 -5.60 10.06
C LEU A 45 -1.75 -4.82 9.96
N VAL A 46 -1.12 -4.79 8.78
CA VAL A 46 0.11 -4.01 8.57
C VAL A 46 -0.20 -2.51 8.60
N ALA A 47 -1.29 -2.06 7.99
CA ALA A 47 -1.71 -0.66 8.03
C ALA A 47 -2.02 -0.21 9.47
N LEU A 48 -2.71 -1.04 10.25
CA LEU A 48 -2.96 -0.80 11.67
C LEU A 48 -1.64 -0.72 12.46
N ALA A 49 -0.71 -1.63 12.21
CA ALA A 49 0.61 -1.59 12.85
C ALA A 49 1.40 -0.31 12.49
N VAL A 50 1.34 0.13 11.23
CA VAL A 50 1.94 1.40 10.78
C VAL A 50 1.29 2.59 11.48
N ALA A 51 -0.04 2.63 11.58
CA ALA A 51 -0.76 3.71 12.27
C ALA A 51 -0.36 3.79 13.76
N LEU A 52 -0.28 2.64 14.44
CA LEU A 52 0.19 2.56 15.82
C LEU A 52 1.66 3.00 15.95
N LEU A 53 2.51 2.63 14.99
CA LEU A 53 3.91 3.04 14.93
C LEU A 53 4.05 4.56 14.77
N VAL A 54 3.23 5.20 13.93
CA VAL A 54 3.15 6.66 13.77
C VAL A 54 2.73 7.33 15.07
N LEU A 55 1.61 6.88 15.67
CA LEU A 55 1.13 7.44 16.93
C LEU A 55 2.18 7.30 18.04
N ARG A 56 2.82 6.13 18.15
CA ARG A 56 3.90 5.92 19.12
C ARG A 56 5.06 6.87 18.88
N GLN A 57 5.50 7.07 17.64
CA GLN A 57 6.61 7.97 17.31
C GLN A 57 6.29 9.43 17.64
N VAL A 58 5.03 9.86 17.49
CA VAL A 58 4.60 11.22 17.83
C VAL A 58 4.74 11.51 19.32
N PHE A 59 4.35 10.57 20.19
CA PHE A 59 4.43 10.75 21.65
C PHE A 59 5.78 10.32 22.25
N PHE A 60 6.46 9.36 21.62
CA PHE A 60 7.70 8.75 22.09
C PHE A 60 8.73 8.67 20.96
N PRO A 61 9.35 9.79 20.56
CA PRO A 61 10.29 9.82 19.45
C PRO A 61 11.52 8.95 19.74
N LEU A 62 11.89 8.12 18.77
CA LEU A 62 13.07 7.27 18.86
C LEU A 62 14.37 8.07 18.98
N THR A 63 15.29 7.61 19.82
CA THR A 63 16.63 8.19 20.02
C THR A 63 17.51 8.13 18.77
N LYS A 64 17.25 7.20 17.84
CA LYS A 64 17.94 7.09 16.55
C LYS A 64 17.56 8.17 15.53
N GLY A 65 16.64 9.07 15.89
CA GLY A 65 16.22 10.19 15.06
C GLY A 65 15.16 9.83 14.01
N ASN A 66 14.68 10.86 13.32
CA ASN A 66 13.56 10.75 12.38
C ASN A 66 13.89 9.93 11.13
N GLN A 67 15.15 9.94 10.68
CA GLN A 67 15.57 9.22 9.48
C GLN A 67 15.40 7.70 9.63
N PHE A 68 15.75 7.13 10.80
CA PHE A 68 15.52 5.72 11.08
C PHE A 68 14.03 5.36 10.99
N TYR A 69 13.18 6.21 11.57
CA TYR A 69 11.74 6.03 11.53
C TYR A 69 11.19 6.09 10.09
N LEU A 70 11.66 7.03 9.26
CA LEU A 70 11.24 7.14 7.87
C LEU A 70 11.60 5.90 7.05
N VAL A 71 12.77 5.28 7.30
CA VAL A 71 13.14 4.01 6.65
C VAL A 71 12.18 2.89 7.04
N VAL A 72 11.85 2.77 8.33
CA VAL A 72 10.89 1.74 8.80
C VAL A 72 9.49 2.00 8.26
N PHE A 73 9.02 3.24 8.30
CA PHE A 73 7.72 3.64 7.79
C PHE A 73 7.60 3.35 6.29
N LEU A 74 8.58 3.78 5.49
CA LEU A 74 8.63 3.51 4.06
C LEU A 74 8.71 1.99 3.79
N GLY A 75 9.54 1.27 4.54
CA GLY A 75 9.68 -0.18 4.40
C GLY A 75 8.41 -0.96 4.68
N CYS A 76 7.56 -0.49 5.61
CA CYS A 76 6.26 -1.10 5.85
C CYS A 76 5.19 -0.66 4.84
N THR A 77 5.20 0.60 4.40
CA THR A 77 4.13 1.17 3.58
C THR A 77 4.29 0.89 2.09
N LEU A 78 5.51 0.93 1.57
CA LEU A 78 5.78 0.72 0.14
C LEU A 78 5.31 -0.66 -0.36
N PRO A 79 5.55 -1.77 0.36
CA PRO A 79 5.02 -3.09 -0.01
C PRO A 79 3.48 -3.13 -0.07
N LEU A 80 2.79 -2.37 0.79
CA LEU A 80 1.33 -2.28 0.80
C LEU A 80 0.81 -1.59 -0.46
N VAL A 81 1.52 -0.59 -1.00
CA VAL A 81 1.09 0.07 -2.24
C VAL A 81 1.00 -0.95 -3.39
N PHE A 82 1.97 -1.85 -3.51
CA PHE A 82 1.94 -2.88 -4.56
C PHE A 82 0.81 -3.89 -4.39
N LEU A 83 0.43 -4.21 -3.16
CA LEU A 83 -0.69 -5.11 -2.88
C LEU A 83 -2.04 -4.41 -3.12
N SER A 84 -2.17 -3.15 -2.69
CA SER A 84 -3.44 -2.40 -2.72
C SER A 84 -3.75 -1.72 -4.05
N TYR A 85 -2.74 -1.38 -4.86
CA TYR A 85 -2.92 -0.63 -6.11
C TYR A 85 -2.53 -1.43 -7.35
N ARG A 86 -3.35 -1.30 -8.39
CA ARG A 86 -3.20 -2.00 -9.67
C ARG A 86 -2.02 -1.45 -10.46
N PRO A 87 -1.29 -2.30 -11.22
CA PRO A 87 -0.40 -1.82 -12.25
C PRO A 87 -1.20 -1.20 -13.40
N GLY A 88 -1.12 0.12 -13.56
CA GLY A 88 -1.65 0.87 -14.70
C GLY A 88 -3.15 1.21 -14.63
N ALA A 89 -3.73 1.66 -15.75
CA ALA A 89 -5.10 2.15 -15.86
C ALA A 89 -6.16 1.05 -16.08
N ARG A 90 -5.85 -0.23 -15.77
CA ARG A 90 -6.82 -1.31 -15.95
C ARG A 90 -7.93 -1.19 -14.91
N ARG A 91 -9.16 -0.93 -15.37
CA ARG A 91 -10.38 -1.15 -14.59
C ARG A 91 -10.50 -2.66 -14.33
N GLY A 92 -10.51 -3.05 -13.06
CA GLY A 92 -10.81 -4.41 -12.66
C GLY A 92 -12.25 -4.72 -13.04
N THR A 93 -12.43 -5.83 -13.73
CA THR A 93 -13.69 -6.22 -14.35
C THR A 93 -14.52 -7.18 -13.47
N GLY A 94 -14.24 -7.25 -12.17
CA GLY A 94 -14.86 -8.22 -11.26
C GLY A 94 -15.04 -7.72 -9.83
N GLU A 95 -15.89 -8.43 -9.09
CA GLU A 95 -16.32 -8.12 -7.71
C GLU A 95 -15.20 -8.26 -6.66
N ARG A 96 -14.13 -8.98 -7.02
CA ARG A 96 -12.89 -9.15 -6.24
C ARG A 96 -11.68 -9.07 -7.17
N ASP A 97 -10.60 -8.48 -6.68
CA ASP A 97 -9.39 -8.24 -7.45
C ASP A 97 -8.15 -8.40 -6.58
N ASP A 98 -7.74 -9.66 -6.41
CA ASP A 98 -6.57 -10.03 -5.61
C ASP A 98 -5.24 -9.67 -6.31
N PRO A 99 -4.15 -9.44 -5.54
CA PRO A 99 -2.86 -9.07 -6.10
C PRO A 99 -2.27 -10.20 -6.96
N ALA A 100 -1.75 -9.85 -8.14
CA ALA A 100 -1.09 -10.82 -8.99
C ALA A 100 0.24 -11.27 -8.36
N TRP A 101 0.78 -12.40 -8.81
CA TRP A 101 2.08 -12.89 -8.30
C TRP A 101 3.21 -11.85 -8.46
N TYR A 102 3.19 -11.05 -9.54
CA TYR A 102 4.16 -9.97 -9.74
C TYR A 102 4.06 -8.90 -8.65
N ASP A 103 2.86 -8.62 -8.12
CA ASP A 103 2.68 -7.63 -7.06
C ASP A 103 3.26 -8.13 -5.74
N TRP A 104 3.12 -9.43 -5.47
CA TRP A 104 3.79 -10.08 -4.34
C TRP A 104 5.31 -10.01 -4.48
N VAL A 105 5.85 -10.26 -5.67
CA VAL A 105 7.30 -10.13 -5.93
C VAL A 105 7.76 -8.69 -5.74
N LEU A 106 7.06 -7.71 -6.33
CA LEU A 106 7.40 -6.29 -6.15
C LEU A 106 7.28 -5.86 -4.69
N SER A 107 6.28 -6.33 -3.97
CA SER A 107 6.09 -6.09 -2.54
C SER A 107 7.26 -6.66 -1.72
N ALA A 108 7.69 -7.89 -2.02
CA ALA A 108 8.85 -8.51 -1.36
C ALA A 108 10.17 -7.78 -1.69
N VAL A 109 10.39 -7.41 -2.95
CA VAL A 109 11.57 -6.65 -3.35
C VAL A 109 11.57 -5.27 -2.68
N ALA A 110 10.43 -4.57 -2.67
CA ALA A 110 10.27 -3.28 -1.99
C ALA A 110 10.59 -3.38 -0.51
N LEU A 111 10.10 -4.42 0.17
CA LEU A 111 10.39 -4.68 1.57
C LEU A 111 11.91 -4.85 1.77
N LEU A 112 12.56 -5.69 0.96
CA LEU A 112 13.98 -5.97 1.07
C LEU A 112 14.84 -4.72 0.83
N VAL A 113 14.60 -3.96 -0.24
CA VAL A 113 15.44 -2.80 -0.57
C VAL A 113 15.16 -1.60 0.34
N ALA A 114 13.92 -1.43 0.81
CA ALA A 114 13.60 -0.36 1.75
C ALA A 114 14.18 -0.64 3.15
N PHE A 115 14.18 -1.90 3.60
CA PHE A 115 14.80 -2.26 4.88
C PHE A 115 16.31 -2.47 4.81
N TYR A 116 16.90 -2.54 3.61
CA TYR A 116 18.33 -2.72 3.41
C TYR A 116 19.21 -1.88 4.36
N PRO A 117 19.00 -0.55 4.53
CA PRO A 117 19.86 0.28 5.37
C PRO A 117 19.86 -0.12 6.85
N VAL A 118 18.80 -0.73 7.37
CA VAL A 118 18.68 -1.07 8.80
C VAL A 118 19.02 -2.53 9.11
N LEU A 119 19.22 -3.39 8.09
CA LEU A 119 19.48 -4.81 8.27
C LEU A 119 20.94 -5.06 8.69
N PRO A 120 21.20 -5.66 9.87
CA PRO A 120 22.55 -5.83 10.39
C PRO A 120 23.43 -6.71 9.51
N PHE A 121 22.87 -7.73 8.88
CA PHE A 121 23.60 -8.64 8.00
C PHE A 121 23.81 -8.12 6.58
N ALA A 122 23.03 -7.12 6.13
CA ALA A 122 23.07 -6.63 4.75
C ALA A 122 23.85 -5.31 4.64
N SER A 123 23.56 -4.34 5.51
CA SER A 123 24.21 -3.02 5.54
C SER A 123 25.14 -2.83 6.74
N GLY A 124 25.23 -3.80 7.65
CA GLY A 124 25.88 -3.59 8.95
C GLY A 124 24.97 -2.87 9.96
N GLY A 125 23.73 -2.57 9.59
CA GLY A 125 22.78 -1.81 10.40
C GLY A 125 22.79 -0.32 10.07
N PHE A 126 21.81 0.40 10.63
CA PHE A 126 21.54 1.80 10.28
C PHE A 126 22.74 2.72 10.50
N ASP A 127 23.40 2.61 11.67
CA ASP A 127 24.51 3.48 12.03
C ASP A 127 25.73 3.21 11.11
N ALA A 128 26.06 1.93 10.89
CA ALA A 128 27.11 1.52 9.97
C ALA A 128 26.83 1.90 8.51
N PHE A 129 25.56 1.99 8.10
CA PHE A 129 25.18 2.48 6.79
C PHE A 129 25.41 4.00 6.67
N LEU A 130 25.06 4.77 7.71
CA LEU A 130 25.25 6.23 7.73
C LEU A 130 26.73 6.63 7.83
N ASP A 131 27.53 5.88 8.56
CA ASP A 131 28.96 6.16 8.76
C ASP A 131 29.81 5.98 7.50
N ARG A 132 29.25 5.41 6.42
CA ARG A 132 29.94 5.24 5.13
C ARG A 132 30.23 6.55 4.39
N GLN A 133 29.73 7.69 4.86
CA GLN A 133 29.98 9.09 4.41
C GLN A 133 30.84 9.24 3.13
N GLY A 134 30.29 8.86 1.96
CA GLY A 134 30.91 9.01 0.63
C GLY A 134 31.49 7.73 0.00
N GLY A 135 31.77 6.69 0.78
CA GLY A 135 32.20 5.36 0.35
C GLY A 135 31.03 4.40 0.17
N LEU A 136 30.00 4.80 -0.60
CA LEU A 136 28.86 3.95 -0.91
C LEU A 136 29.35 2.64 -1.56
N SER A 137 28.99 1.51 -0.96
CA SER A 137 29.24 0.21 -1.56
C SER A 137 28.37 0.06 -2.82
N THR A 138 28.80 -0.81 -3.74
CA THR A 138 28.00 -1.14 -4.92
C THR A 138 26.59 -1.64 -4.54
N VAL A 139 26.46 -2.34 -3.42
CA VAL A 139 25.18 -2.84 -2.92
C VAL A 139 24.28 -1.69 -2.46
N ASP A 140 24.82 -0.67 -1.79
CA ASP A 140 24.07 0.54 -1.38
C ASP A 140 23.47 1.24 -2.61
N VAL A 141 24.27 1.40 -3.66
CA VAL A 141 23.86 2.06 -4.91
C VAL A 141 22.78 1.26 -5.62
N VAL A 142 22.93 -0.06 -5.71
CA VAL A 142 21.93 -0.94 -6.35
C VAL A 142 20.62 -0.93 -5.55
N ALA A 143 20.67 -1.10 -4.24
CA ALA A 143 19.49 -1.10 -3.37
C ALA A 143 18.76 0.26 -3.44
N GLY A 144 19.50 1.37 -3.35
CA GLY A 144 18.94 2.72 -3.46
C GLY A 144 18.33 2.99 -4.84
N SER A 145 18.97 2.53 -5.92
CA SER A 145 18.45 2.68 -7.28
C SER A 145 17.17 1.87 -7.49
N LEU A 146 17.13 0.62 -7.01
CA LEU A 146 15.93 -0.21 -7.05
C LEU A 146 14.80 0.40 -6.22
N LEU A 147 15.11 0.88 -5.01
CA LEU A 147 14.13 1.57 -4.16
C LEU A 147 13.56 2.80 -4.87
N LEU A 148 14.41 3.61 -5.51
CA LEU A 148 13.98 4.77 -6.29
C LEU A 148 13.01 4.37 -7.40
N LEU A 149 13.35 3.36 -8.20
CA LEU A 149 12.47 2.86 -9.27
C LEU A 149 11.14 2.33 -8.74
N LEU A 150 11.16 1.64 -7.59
CA LEU A 150 9.95 1.12 -6.96
C LEU A 150 9.06 2.24 -6.40
N VAL A 151 9.64 3.29 -5.83
CA VAL A 151 8.89 4.48 -5.39
C VAL A 151 8.26 5.17 -6.59
N LEU A 152 9.00 5.36 -7.69
CA LEU A 152 8.45 5.93 -8.92
C LEU A 152 7.30 5.08 -9.46
N GLU A 153 7.46 3.77 -9.51
CA GLU A 153 6.38 2.85 -9.91
C GLU A 153 5.17 2.94 -8.96
N ALA A 154 5.40 2.96 -7.65
CA ALA A 154 4.35 3.07 -6.65
C ALA A 154 3.55 4.37 -6.84
N THR A 155 4.23 5.51 -7.05
CA THR A 155 3.56 6.78 -7.36
C THR A 155 2.77 6.70 -8.66
N ARG A 156 3.31 6.07 -9.72
CA ARG A 156 2.56 5.84 -10.97
C ARG A 156 1.29 5.01 -10.76
N ARG A 157 1.29 4.06 -9.82
CA ARG A 157 0.12 3.23 -9.50
C ARG A 157 -0.96 4.00 -8.73
N THR A 158 -0.57 4.93 -7.85
CA THR A 158 -1.51 5.71 -7.04
C THR A 158 -2.07 6.91 -7.80
N THR A 159 -1.24 7.65 -8.55
CA THR A 159 -1.66 8.90 -9.24
C THR A 159 -2.17 8.64 -10.65
N GLY A 160 -1.55 7.68 -11.32
CA GLY A 160 -2.10 7.06 -12.50
C GLY A 160 -1.42 7.29 -13.83
#